data_AF-A0A8C7Z6R5-F1
#
_entry.id   AF-A0A8C7Z6R5-F1
#
_cell.length_a   1.000
_cell.length_b   1.000
_cell.length_c   1.000
_cell.angle_alpha   90.00
_cell.angle_beta   90.00
_cell.angle_gamma   90.00
#
_symmetry.space_group_name_H-M   'P 1'
#
loop_
_entity.id
_entity.type
_entity.pdbx_description
1 polymer ?
#
loop_
_entity_poly.entity_id
_entity_poly.type
_entity_poly.pdbx_seq_one_letter_code
_entity_poly.pdbx_strand_id
1 'polypeptide(L)'
;VSPLSPPQSRSSLLRYFNKGSAPLECDKEFWELRDSVVQCELLILRQLGFHVSIEHPHKYLLHFLLSVKSLVNRHAWSRTPVAETSWALLRDCYHGNMSIRHTPQHIAIATLYLALNSYGVELPVGEKEWWQVLCENVTEADIHAVISDLLKLYDMEAKCV
;
A
#
# COMPACT_ATOMS: atom_id res chain seq x y z
N VAL A 1 17.75 45.34 -14.73
CA VAL A 1 16.64 44.35 -14.65
C VAL A 1 17.17 43.07 -15.28
N SER A 2 17.67 42.15 -14.46
CA SER A 2 18.28 40.90 -14.93
C SER A 2 17.21 39.99 -15.52
N PRO A 3 17.46 39.31 -16.66
CA PRO A 3 16.51 38.36 -17.21
C PRO A 3 16.40 37.15 -16.28
N LEU A 4 15.17 36.81 -15.93
CA LEU A 4 14.78 35.71 -15.06
C LEU A 4 15.30 34.39 -15.66
N SER A 5 16.19 33.71 -14.96
CA SER A 5 16.60 32.33 -15.26
C SER A 5 15.39 31.38 -15.19
N PRO A 6 15.20 30.46 -16.16
CA PRO A 6 14.09 29.53 -16.15
C PRO A 6 14.24 28.51 -14.99
N PRO A 7 13.12 28.02 -14.42
CA PRO A 7 13.16 27.18 -13.23
C PRO A 7 13.70 25.77 -13.58
N GLN A 8 14.92 25.47 -13.12
CA GLN A 8 15.65 24.21 -13.37
C GLN A 8 15.11 22.95 -12.68
N SER A 9 13.90 22.96 -12.09
CA SER A 9 13.55 21.93 -11.10
C SER A 9 12.28 21.15 -11.42
N ARG A 10 12.13 20.56 -12.62
CA ARG A 10 11.01 19.63 -12.92
C ARG A 10 11.32 18.49 -13.91
N SER A 11 12.56 17.97 -13.96
CA SER A 11 12.97 16.86 -14.84
C SER A 11 13.37 15.57 -14.11
N SER A 12 12.77 15.30 -12.94
CA SER A 12 13.12 14.14 -12.10
C SER A 12 12.72 12.79 -12.69
N LEU A 13 11.66 12.70 -13.48
CA LEU A 13 11.16 11.43 -14.03
C LEU A 13 12.06 10.84 -15.13
N LEU A 14 12.56 11.68 -16.04
CA LEU A 14 13.43 11.18 -17.12
C LEU A 14 14.77 10.68 -16.60
N ARG A 15 15.31 11.33 -15.56
CA ARG A 15 16.56 10.95 -14.90
C ARG A 15 16.45 9.61 -14.15
N TYR A 16 15.24 9.20 -13.75
CA TYR A 16 15.02 7.90 -13.13
C TYR A 16 15.21 6.74 -14.12
N PHE A 17 14.71 6.90 -15.36
CA PHE A 17 14.86 5.90 -16.43
C PHE A 17 16.19 6.02 -17.18
N ASN A 18 16.79 7.21 -17.25
CA ASN A 18 18.05 7.49 -17.93
C ASN A 18 19.09 8.04 -16.95
N LYS A 19 19.49 7.21 -15.97
CA LYS A 19 20.39 7.61 -14.87
C LYS A 19 21.78 8.08 -15.33
N GLY A 20 22.21 7.70 -16.53
CA GLY A 20 23.52 8.05 -17.10
C GLY A 20 23.49 9.11 -18.20
N SER A 21 22.31 9.60 -18.60
CA SER A 21 22.19 10.58 -19.69
C SER A 21 22.34 12.00 -19.17
N ALA A 22 22.92 12.88 -19.99
CA ALA A 22 22.95 14.31 -19.70
C ALA A 22 21.51 14.83 -19.51
N PRO A 23 21.29 15.86 -18.66
CA PRO A 23 19.99 16.51 -18.55
C PRO A 23 19.49 16.90 -19.94
N LEU A 24 18.23 16.58 -20.24
CA LEU A 24 17.60 17.03 -21.48
C LEU A 24 17.75 18.55 -21.59
N GLU A 25 18.33 18.99 -22.71
CA GLU A 25 18.33 20.40 -23.07
C GLU A 25 16.88 20.85 -23.33
N CYS A 26 16.62 22.15 -23.16
CA CYS A 26 15.27 22.72 -23.25
C CYS A 26 14.82 22.88 -24.71
N ASP A 27 14.98 21.81 -25.48
CA ASP A 27 14.80 21.73 -26.92
C ASP A 27 13.41 21.23 -27.29
N LYS A 28 13.15 21.13 -28.60
CA LYS A 28 11.88 20.66 -29.15
C LYS A 28 11.43 19.32 -28.53
N GLU A 29 12.36 18.38 -28.36
CA GLU A 29 12.08 17.05 -27.77
C GLU A 29 11.59 17.14 -26.32
N PHE A 30 12.13 18.08 -25.53
CA PHE A 30 11.68 18.31 -24.16
C PHE A 30 10.24 18.79 -24.12
N TRP A 31 9.87 19.74 -24.99
CA TRP A 31 8.50 20.26 -25.06
C TRP A 31 7.51 19.20 -25.57
N GLU A 32 7.89 18.41 -26.59
CA GLU A 32 7.07 17.30 -27.08
C GLU A 32 6.84 16.23 -26.01
N LEU A 33 7.87 15.88 -25.23
CA LEU A 33 7.73 14.94 -24.11
C LEU A 33 6.85 15.51 -23.00
N ARG A 34 7.05 16.78 -22.64
CA ARG A 34 6.23 17.47 -21.64
C ARG A 34 4.76 17.44 -22.03
N ASP A 35 4.44 17.78 -23.27
CA ASP A 35 3.08 17.76 -23.77
C ASP A 35 2.51 16.33 -23.75
N SER A 36 3.32 15.33 -24.12
CA SER A 36 2.93 13.92 -24.03
C SER A 36 2.60 13.50 -22.60
N VAL A 37 3.40 13.89 -21.61
CA VAL A 37 3.14 13.61 -20.17
C VAL A 37 1.83 14.27 -19.72
N VAL A 38 1.59 15.53 -20.10
CA VAL A 38 0.34 16.24 -19.76
C VAL A 38 -0.87 15.55 -20.38
N GLN A 39 -0.76 15.10 -21.63
CA GLN A 39 -1.85 14.34 -22.28
C GLN A 39 -2.07 13.00 -21.59
N CYS A 40 -1.01 12.26 -21.25
CA CYS A 40 -1.12 11.01 -20.50
C CYS A 40 -1.78 11.21 -19.13
N GLU A 41 -1.39 12.26 -18.39
CA GLU A 41 -2.02 12.61 -17.11
C GLU A 41 -3.52 12.86 -17.27
N LEU A 42 -3.91 13.66 -18.27
CA LEU A 42 -5.31 13.94 -18.56
C LEU A 42 -6.10 12.70 -18.96
N LEU A 43 -5.49 11.80 -19.75
CA LEU A 43 -6.09 10.53 -20.13
C LEU A 43 -6.36 9.63 -18.90
N ILE A 44 -5.39 9.54 -17.98
CA ILE A 44 -5.55 8.77 -16.74
C ILE A 44 -6.67 9.38 -15.87
N LEU A 45 -6.67 10.70 -15.67
CA LEU A 45 -7.71 11.39 -14.89
C LEU A 45 -9.11 11.17 -15.45
N ARG A 46 -9.26 11.24 -16.78
CA ARG A 46 -10.52 10.94 -17.47
C ARG A 46 -10.96 9.50 -17.26
N GLN A 47 -10.04 8.54 -17.36
CA GLN A 47 -10.34 7.13 -17.16
C GLN A 47 -10.77 6.81 -15.72
N LEU A 48 -10.22 7.54 -14.74
CA LEU A 48 -10.61 7.45 -13.34
C LEU A 48 -11.86 8.29 -13.00
N GLY A 49 -12.46 8.99 -13.97
CA GLY A 49 -13.60 9.88 -13.73
C GLY A 49 -13.29 11.02 -12.75
N PHE A 50 -12.02 11.45 -12.69
CA PHE A 50 -11.50 12.43 -11.72
C PHE A 50 -11.64 12.01 -10.24
N HIS A 51 -11.93 10.73 -9.97
CA HIS A 51 -11.97 10.19 -8.62
C HIS A 51 -10.57 9.80 -8.14
N VAL A 52 -9.81 10.80 -7.69
CA VAL A 52 -8.40 10.65 -7.23
C VAL A 52 -8.24 10.45 -5.73
N SER A 53 -9.33 10.56 -4.96
CA SER A 53 -9.33 10.30 -3.51
C SER A 53 -9.48 8.80 -3.26
N ILE A 54 -8.38 8.14 -2.89
CA ILE A 54 -8.37 6.70 -2.58
C ILE A 54 -8.16 6.54 -1.08
N GLU A 55 -8.97 5.68 -0.46
CA GLU A 55 -8.73 5.27 0.93
C GLU A 55 -7.66 4.18 0.98
N HIS A 56 -6.62 4.41 1.77
CA HIS A 56 -5.52 3.46 1.90
C HIS A 56 -5.68 2.57 3.14
N PRO A 57 -5.40 1.26 3.03
CA PRO A 57 -5.45 0.31 4.14
C PRO A 57 -4.51 0.68 5.30
N HIS A 58 -3.44 1.44 5.04
CA HIS A 58 -2.50 1.93 6.06
C HIS A 58 -3.17 2.67 7.21
N LYS A 59 -4.20 3.47 6.91
CA LYS A 59 -4.96 4.21 7.93
C LYS A 59 -5.62 3.23 8.91
N TYR A 60 -6.31 2.22 8.40
CA TYR A 60 -7.00 1.22 9.21
C TYR A 60 -6.02 0.32 9.97
N LEU A 61 -4.93 -0.09 9.34
CA LEU A 61 -3.91 -0.91 9.99
C LEU A 61 -3.35 -0.23 11.24
N LEU A 62 -3.06 1.08 11.16
CA LEU A 62 -2.58 1.84 12.32
C LEU A 62 -3.60 1.83 13.47
N HIS A 63 -4.87 2.07 13.17
CA HIS A 63 -5.94 2.02 14.18
C HIS A 63 -6.05 0.63 14.82
N PHE A 64 -6.00 -0.44 14.02
CA PHE A 64 -6.08 -1.80 14.52
C PHE A 64 -4.87 -2.20 15.37
N LEU A 65 -3.65 -1.82 14.96
CA LEU A 65 -2.44 -2.06 15.75
C LEU A 65 -2.48 -1.36 17.11
N LEU A 66 -3.00 -0.14 17.17
CA LEU A 66 -3.16 0.59 18.44
C LEU A 66 -4.17 -0.11 19.37
N SER A 67 -5.29 -0.59 18.82
CA SER A 67 -6.28 -1.35 19.57
C SER A 67 -5.75 -2.70 20.05
N VAL A 68 -5.03 -3.44 19.21
CA VAL A 68 -4.41 -4.72 19.60
C VAL A 68 -3.34 -4.51 20.67
N LYS A 69 -2.54 -3.44 20.57
CA LYS A 69 -1.52 -3.12 21.57
C LYS A 69 -2.09 -2.90 22.98
N SER A 70 -3.31 -2.37 23.11
CA SER A 70 -3.95 -2.20 24.42
C SER A 70 -4.53 -3.50 24.98
N LEU A 71 -4.83 -4.48 24.11
CA LEU A 71 -5.38 -5.79 24.47
C LEU A 71 -4.28 -6.82 24.81
N VAL A 72 -3.09 -6.69 24.23
CA VAL A 72 -1.97 -7.63 24.42
C VAL A 72 -1.05 -7.18 25.56
N ASN A 73 -0.49 -8.13 26.31
CA ASN A 73 0.49 -7.84 27.35
C ASN A 73 1.73 -7.11 26.76
N ARG A 74 2.14 -6.01 27.39
CA ARG A 74 3.30 -5.19 26.98
C ARG A 74 4.58 -6.01 26.72
N HIS A 75 4.76 -7.09 27.47
CA HIS A 75 5.93 -7.95 27.37
C HIS A 75 5.89 -8.88 26.15
N ALA A 76 4.71 -9.38 25.78
CA ALA A 76 4.51 -10.16 24.57
C ALA A 76 4.67 -9.25 23.34
N TRP A 77 4.01 -8.08 23.35
CA TRP A 77 4.07 -7.11 22.26
C TRP A 77 5.49 -6.63 21.95
N SER A 78 6.33 -6.41 22.97
CA SER A 78 7.71 -5.98 22.76
C SER A 78 8.62 -7.06 22.15
N ARG A 79 8.25 -8.34 22.25
CA ARG A 79 9.05 -9.46 21.73
C ARG A 79 8.63 -9.88 20.34
N THR A 80 7.39 -9.64 19.96
CA THR A 80 6.85 -10.05 18.66
C THR A 80 6.77 -8.84 17.72
N PRO A 81 7.48 -8.83 16.59
CA PRO A 81 7.42 -7.74 15.61
C PRO A 81 6.14 -7.82 14.75
N VAL A 82 4.98 -7.95 15.40
CA VAL A 82 3.65 -8.03 14.75
C VAL A 82 3.42 -6.79 13.91
N ALA A 83 3.66 -5.60 14.46
CA ALA A 83 3.48 -4.34 13.73
C ALA A 83 4.33 -4.29 12.46
N GLU A 84 5.62 -4.55 12.56
CA GLU A 84 6.55 -4.53 11.42
C GLU A 84 6.15 -5.55 10.35
N THR A 85 5.75 -6.75 10.79
CA THR A 85 5.31 -7.82 9.89
C THR A 85 3.99 -7.46 9.21
N SER A 86 2.99 -6.95 9.93
CA SER A 86 1.74 -6.50 9.30
C SER A 86 1.98 -5.38 8.30
N TRP A 87 2.92 -4.46 8.59
CA TRP A 87 3.30 -3.39 7.65
C TRP A 87 4.01 -3.92 6.41
N ALA A 88 4.85 -4.94 6.54
CA ALA A 88 5.50 -5.62 5.42
C ALA A 88 4.46 -6.34 4.55
N LEU A 89 3.63 -7.20 5.15
CA LEU A 89 2.54 -7.91 4.46
C LEU A 89 1.61 -6.94 3.72
N LEU A 90 1.29 -5.79 4.35
CA LEU A 90 0.44 -4.78 3.73
C LEU A 90 1.10 -4.12 2.51
N ARG A 91 2.42 -3.91 2.55
CA ARG A 91 3.18 -3.40 1.40
C ARG A 91 3.13 -4.39 0.24
N ASP A 92 3.19 -5.67 0.54
CA ASP A 92 3.21 -6.72 -0.46
C ASP A 92 1.86 -6.81 -1.18
N CYS A 93 0.75 -6.54 -0.50
CA CYS A 93 -0.59 -6.40 -1.11
C CYS A 93 -0.67 -5.37 -2.27
N TYR A 94 0.25 -4.40 -2.36
CA TYR A 94 0.30 -3.43 -3.47
C TYR A 94 1.00 -3.95 -4.73
N HIS A 95 1.77 -5.03 -4.64
CA HIS A 95 2.36 -5.67 -5.82
C HIS A 95 1.30 -6.46 -6.61
N GLY A 96 0.19 -6.84 -5.96
CA GLY A 96 -0.95 -7.49 -6.58
C GLY A 96 -2.13 -6.57 -6.90
N ASN A 97 -3.19 -7.14 -7.47
CA ASN A 97 -4.46 -6.45 -7.72
C ASN A 97 -5.41 -6.48 -6.50
N MET A 98 -4.88 -6.75 -5.31
CA MET A 98 -5.67 -6.91 -4.07
C MET A 98 -6.37 -5.62 -3.67
N SER A 99 -5.74 -4.47 -3.89
CA SER A 99 -6.30 -3.14 -3.62
C SER A 99 -7.56 -2.82 -4.45
N ILE A 100 -7.82 -3.58 -5.52
CA ILE A 100 -8.99 -3.43 -6.39
C ILE A 100 -10.09 -4.44 -6.00
N ARG A 101 -9.69 -5.64 -5.55
CA ARG A 101 -10.61 -6.74 -5.24
C ARG A 101 -11.21 -6.64 -3.85
N HIS A 102 -10.48 -6.08 -2.90
CA HIS A 102 -10.81 -6.09 -1.48
C HIS A 102 -10.87 -4.68 -0.92
N THR A 103 -11.73 -4.46 0.07
CA THR A 103 -11.82 -3.16 0.75
C THR A 103 -10.55 -2.91 1.57
N PRO A 104 -10.11 -1.65 1.72
CA PRO A 104 -8.90 -1.33 2.50
C PRO A 104 -8.99 -1.80 3.97
N GLN A 105 -10.21 -1.89 4.53
CA GLN A 105 -10.46 -2.42 5.87
C GLN A 105 -10.16 -3.92 5.95
N HIS A 106 -10.64 -4.69 4.97
CA HIS A 106 -10.41 -6.14 4.92
C HIS A 106 -8.93 -6.47 4.73
N ILE A 107 -8.22 -5.69 3.89
CA ILE A 107 -6.77 -5.87 3.71
C ILE A 107 -6.01 -5.59 5.01
N ALA A 108 -6.34 -4.50 5.69
CA ALA A 108 -5.69 -4.13 6.95
C ALA A 108 -5.91 -5.18 8.06
N ILE A 109 -7.13 -5.72 8.18
CA ILE A 109 -7.40 -6.72 9.21
C ILE A 109 -6.83 -8.09 8.87
N ALA A 110 -6.82 -8.47 7.59
CA ALA A 110 -6.25 -9.74 7.15
C ALA A 110 -4.72 -9.80 7.31
N THR A 111 -4.02 -8.70 7.00
CA THR A 111 -2.57 -8.60 7.21
C THR A 111 -2.19 -8.61 8.69
N LEU A 112 -3.04 -8.04 9.55
CA LEU A 112 -2.90 -8.14 11.00
C LEU A 112 -3.19 -9.55 11.52
N TYR A 113 -4.26 -10.18 11.06
CA TYR A 113 -4.64 -11.55 11.41
C TYR A 113 -3.53 -12.54 11.06
N LEU A 114 -2.99 -12.44 9.85
CA LEU A 114 -1.89 -13.29 9.39
C LEU A 114 -0.63 -13.08 10.23
N ALA A 115 -0.29 -11.83 10.57
CA ALA A 115 0.86 -11.55 11.42
C ALA A 115 0.70 -12.10 12.84
N LEU A 116 -0.48 -11.91 13.46
CA LEU A 116 -0.78 -12.45 14.79
C LEU A 116 -0.68 -13.98 14.83
N ASN A 117 -1.26 -14.65 13.83
CA ASN A 117 -1.17 -16.10 13.69
C ASN A 117 0.26 -16.58 13.46
N SER A 118 1.07 -15.83 12.70
CA SER A 118 2.48 -16.19 12.42
C SER A 118 3.35 -16.18 13.69
N TYR A 119 3.04 -15.31 14.64
CA TYR A 119 3.76 -15.22 15.93
C TYR A 119 3.07 -15.96 17.08
N GLY A 120 1.94 -16.62 16.83
CA GLY A 120 1.16 -17.32 17.85
C GLY A 120 0.65 -16.40 18.97
N VAL A 121 0.33 -15.14 18.64
CA VAL A 121 -0.20 -14.18 19.61
C VAL A 121 -1.71 -14.36 19.71
N GLU A 122 -2.16 -14.99 20.78
CA GLU A 122 -3.58 -15.13 21.09
C GLU A 122 -4.11 -13.85 21.74
N LEU A 123 -5.21 -13.34 21.19
CA LEU A 123 -5.96 -12.22 21.75
C LEU A 123 -7.07 -12.74 22.67
N PRO A 124 -7.45 -11.99 23.71
CA PRO A 124 -8.54 -12.40 24.60
C PRO A 124 -9.84 -12.58 23.80
N VAL A 125 -10.38 -13.81 23.85
CA VAL A 125 -11.63 -14.18 23.20
C VAL A 125 -12.80 -13.70 24.07
N GLY A 126 -13.58 -12.74 23.57
CA GLY A 126 -14.81 -12.26 24.21
C GLY A 126 -16.05 -12.99 23.70
N GLU A 127 -17.23 -12.36 23.82
CA GLU A 127 -18.46 -12.86 23.16
C GLU A 127 -18.39 -12.78 21.62
N LYS A 128 -17.53 -11.91 21.10
CA LYS A 128 -17.23 -11.77 19.67
C LYS A 128 -15.74 -11.97 19.45
N GLU A 129 -15.41 -12.48 18.28
CA GLU A 129 -14.02 -12.60 17.84
C GLU A 129 -13.36 -11.22 17.74
N TRP A 130 -12.07 -11.15 18.04
CA TRP A 130 -11.36 -9.86 18.14
C TRP A 130 -11.40 -9.06 16.83
N TRP A 131 -11.46 -9.73 15.68
CA TRP A 131 -11.57 -9.07 14.37
C TRP A 131 -12.95 -8.44 14.14
N GLN A 132 -14.01 -9.03 14.67
CA GLN A 132 -15.38 -8.49 14.57
C GLN A 132 -15.55 -7.22 15.41
N VAL A 133 -14.81 -7.11 16.51
CA VAL A 133 -14.80 -5.90 17.36
C VAL A 133 -14.12 -4.72 16.64
N LEU A 134 -13.11 -5.01 15.81
CA LEU A 134 -12.38 -3.99 15.05
C LEU A 134 -13.11 -3.58 13.76
N CYS A 135 -13.82 -4.51 13.13
CA CYS A 135 -14.60 -4.29 11.92
C CYS A 135 -15.85 -5.16 11.93
N GLU A 136 -17.02 -4.55 12.10
CA GLU A 136 -18.29 -5.29 12.13
C GLU A 136 -18.68 -5.88 10.77
N ASN A 137 -18.17 -5.31 9.68
CA ASN A 137 -18.54 -5.68 8.31
C ASN A 137 -17.69 -6.82 7.73
N VAL A 138 -16.68 -7.31 8.45
CA VAL A 138 -15.77 -8.34 7.93
C VAL A 138 -16.21 -9.74 8.33
N THR A 139 -16.26 -10.64 7.36
CA THR A 139 -16.44 -12.08 7.62
C THR A 139 -15.10 -12.80 7.67
N GLU A 140 -15.06 -13.95 8.33
CA GLU A 140 -13.85 -14.79 8.34
C GLU A 140 -13.47 -15.24 6.92
N ALA A 141 -14.47 -15.49 6.07
CA ALA A 141 -14.27 -15.84 4.67
C ALA A 141 -13.56 -14.73 3.88
N ASP A 142 -13.86 -13.46 4.14
CA ASP A 142 -13.19 -12.32 3.50
C ASP A 142 -11.72 -12.24 3.93
N ILE A 143 -11.44 -12.47 5.21
CA ILE A 143 -10.07 -12.50 5.75
C ILE A 143 -9.27 -13.62 5.07
N HIS A 144 -9.82 -14.82 5.03
CA HIS A 144 -9.17 -15.97 4.37
C HIS A 144 -9.01 -15.75 2.86
N ALA A 145 -9.95 -15.08 2.20
CA ALA A 145 -9.83 -14.75 0.77
C ALA A 145 -8.64 -13.80 0.51
N VAL A 146 -8.50 -12.75 1.33
CA VAL A 146 -7.36 -11.82 1.24
C VAL A 146 -6.04 -12.55 1.51
N ILE A 147 -5.98 -13.38 2.56
CA ILE A 147 -4.78 -14.15 2.90
C ILE A 147 -4.43 -15.13 1.78
N SER A 148 -5.42 -15.82 1.22
CA SER A 148 -5.23 -16.73 0.08
C SER A 148 -4.64 -16.00 -1.13
N ASP A 149 -5.15 -14.81 -1.44
CA ASP A 149 -4.63 -14.01 -2.55
C ASP A 149 -3.20 -13.51 -2.29
N LEU A 150 -2.89 -13.13 -1.05
CA LEU A 150 -1.53 -12.75 -0.65
C LEU A 150 -0.56 -13.93 -0.75
N LEU A 151 -0.95 -15.12 -0.31
CA LEU A 151 -0.12 -16.31 -0.42
C LEU A 151 0.11 -16.73 -1.88
N LYS A 152 -0.91 -16.60 -2.74
CA LYS A 152 -0.76 -16.80 -4.19
C LYS A 152 0.24 -15.81 -4.80
N LEU A 153 0.24 -14.55 -4.34
CA LEU A 153 1.20 -13.56 -4.78
C LEU A 153 2.63 -14.01 -4.47
N TYR A 154 2.89 -14.47 -3.24
CA TYR A 154 4.21 -15.00 -2.88
C TYR A 154 4.60 -16.26 -3.67
N ASP A 155 3.67 -17.16 -3.94
CA ASP A 155 3.95 -18.35 -4.77
C ASP A 155 4.25 -17.98 -6.24
N MET A 156 3.59 -16.95 -6.78
CA MET A 156 3.91 -16.44 -8.12
C MET A 156 5.27 -15.77 -8.17
N GLU A 157 5.63 -14.95 -7.17
CA GLU A 157 6.95 -14.30 -7.10
C GLU A 157 8.08 -15.33 -6.95
N ALA A 158 7.89 -16.36 -6.12
CA ALA A 158 8.88 -17.42 -5.91
C ALA A 158 9.14 -18.25 -7.18
N LYS A 159 8.15 -18.37 -8.08
CA LYS A 159 8.30 -19.07 -9.37
C LYS A 159 8.95 -18.23 -10.46
N CYS A 160 9.05 -16.92 -10.27
CA CYS A 160 9.65 -16.00 -11.25
C CYS A 160 11.13 -15.73 -10.99
N VAL A 161 11.71 -16.32 -9.93
CA VAL A 161 13.14 -16.31 -9.60
C VAL A 161 13.77 -17.63 -10.03
#